data_AF-A0A9D1XM78-F1
#
_entry.id   AF-A0A9D1XM78-F1
#
_cell.length_a   1.000
_cell.length_b   1.000
_cell.length_c   1.000
_cell.angle_alpha   90.00
_cell.angle_beta   90.00
_cell.angle_gamma   90.00
#
_symmetry.space_group_name_H-M   'P 1'
#
loop_
_entity.id
_entity.type
_entity.pdbx_description
1 polymer ?
#
loop_
_entity_poly.entity_id
_entity_poly.type
_entity_poly.pdbx_seq_one_letter_code
_entity_poly.pdbx_strand_id
1 'polypeptide(L)'
;MVIVLIAARYKRLMEWINNRKYEGINGIYIIKIVGPKVFLYIDTNLDFETIVDTLKNSIKAQGGLAYVYEFYTIYREKIDYNAYISAKVKDTMRYFNTKQKDLSNQELEDFLKSNNIKGKD
;
A
#
# COMPACT_ATOMS: atom_id res chain seq x y z
N MET A 1 -5.90 -5.46 -2.81
CA MET A 1 -5.63 -4.88 -1.47
C MET A 1 -4.92 -3.54 -1.64
N VAL A 2 -5.24 -2.54 -0.81
CA VAL A 2 -4.48 -1.27 -0.80
C VAL A 2 -3.33 -1.34 0.20
N ILE A 3 -2.12 -0.99 -0.26
CA ILE A 3 -0.92 -0.88 0.56
C ILE A 3 -0.29 0.50 0.29
N VAL A 4 0.30 1.11 1.32
CA VAL A 4 1.00 2.39 1.19
C VAL A 4 2.48 2.18 1.45
N LEU A 5 3.30 2.41 0.42
CA LEU A 5 4.75 2.51 0.55
C LEU A 5 5.11 3.95 0.94
N ILE A 6 5.77 4.13 2.07
CA ILE A 6 6.36 5.43 2.44
C ILE A 6 7.87 5.34 2.29
N ALA A 7 8.42 6.10 1.34
CA ALA A 7 9.85 6.12 1.08
C ALA A 7 10.31 7.43 0.42
N ALA A 8 11.46 7.95 0.86
CA ALA A 8 12.06 9.14 0.24
C ALA A 8 12.53 8.89 -1.21
N ARG A 9 12.94 7.66 -1.51
CA ARG A 9 13.43 7.24 -2.83
C ARG A 9 12.48 6.23 -3.50
N TYR A 10 11.17 6.46 -3.35
CA TYR A 10 10.15 5.53 -3.82
C TYR A 10 10.28 5.15 -5.30
N LYS A 11 10.73 6.07 -6.18
CA LYS A 11 10.90 5.78 -7.62
C LYS A 11 11.81 4.57 -7.86
N ARG A 12 12.97 4.54 -7.19
CA ARG A 12 13.92 3.43 -7.29
C ARG A 12 13.37 2.14 -6.72
N LEU A 13 12.66 2.22 -5.59
CA LEU A 13 12.03 1.06 -4.98
C LEU A 13 10.92 0.49 -5.87
N MET A 14 10.13 1.35 -6.53
CA MET A 14 9.09 0.93 -7.46
C MET A 14 9.66 0.32 -8.74
N GLU A 15 10.78 0.83 -9.27
CA GLU A 15 11.51 0.17 -10.37
C GLU A 15 11.89 -1.27 -10.01
N TRP A 16 12.43 -1.45 -8.81
CA TRP A 16 12.82 -2.76 -8.29
C TRP A 16 11.65 -3.69 -8.01
N ILE A 17 10.53 -3.15 -7.53
CA ILE A 17 9.30 -3.91 -7.33
C ILE A 17 8.74 -4.34 -8.68
N ASN A 18 8.66 -3.45 -9.67
CA ASN A 18 7.96 -3.70 -10.92
C ASN A 18 8.80 -4.44 -11.98
N ASN A 19 10.11 -4.63 -11.76
CA ASN A 19 10.97 -5.35 -12.71
C ASN A 19 10.89 -6.89 -12.59
N ARG A 20 9.95 -7.42 -11.79
CA ARG A 20 9.78 -8.85 -11.53
C ARG A 20 8.32 -9.24 -11.52
N LYS A 21 8.06 -10.53 -11.70
CA LYS A 21 6.78 -11.15 -11.37
C LYS A 21 6.87 -11.80 -10.00
N TYR A 22 5.76 -11.80 -9.26
CA TYR A 22 5.65 -12.45 -7.97
C TYR A 22 4.56 -13.49 -8.02
N GLU A 23 4.82 -14.66 -7.45
CA GLU A 23 3.80 -15.68 -7.29
C GLU A 23 2.66 -15.13 -6.42
N GLY A 24 1.42 -15.34 -6.85
CA GLY A 24 0.23 -14.86 -6.14
C GLY A 24 -0.08 -13.36 -6.26
N ILE A 25 0.76 -12.55 -6.93
CA ILE A 25 0.46 -11.14 -7.25
C ILE A 25 0.27 -10.97 -8.76
N ASN A 26 -0.95 -10.65 -9.17
CA ASN A 26 -1.34 -10.48 -10.56
C ASN A 26 -0.96 -9.10 -11.11
N GLY A 27 -0.92 -8.09 -10.24
CA GLY A 27 -0.58 -6.73 -10.64
C GLY A 27 -0.34 -5.81 -9.45
N ILE A 28 0.56 -4.83 -9.66
CA ILE A 28 0.87 -3.77 -8.71
C ILE A 28 0.66 -2.46 -9.45
N TYR A 29 -0.26 -1.65 -8.96
CA TYR A 29 -0.68 -0.42 -9.62
C TYR A 29 -0.58 0.77 -8.67
N ILE A 30 -0.09 1.90 -9.16
CA ILE A 30 -0.03 3.14 -8.39
C ILE A 30 -1.37 3.85 -8.52
N ILE A 31 -2.07 4.01 -7.39
CA ILE A 31 -3.32 4.77 -7.30
C ILE A 31 -3.00 6.26 -7.34
N LYS A 32 -2.13 6.71 -6.42
CA LYS A 32 -1.65 8.10 -6.35
C LYS A 32 -0.35 8.22 -5.56
N ILE A 33 0.29 9.38 -5.69
CA ILE A 33 1.51 9.73 -4.96
C ILE A 33 1.29 11.06 -4.23
N VAL A 34 1.60 11.10 -2.93
CA VAL A 34 1.50 12.31 -2.10
C VAL A 34 2.79 12.45 -1.29
N GLY A 35 3.71 13.29 -1.78
CA GLY A 35 5.05 13.42 -1.20
C GLY A 35 5.77 12.06 -1.18
N PRO A 36 6.25 11.57 -0.02
CA PRO A 36 6.93 10.27 0.07
C PRO A 36 5.97 9.06 0.10
N LYS A 37 4.64 9.29 0.08
CA LYS A 37 3.62 8.24 0.19
C LYS A 37 3.18 7.80 -1.20
N VAL A 38 3.33 6.52 -1.50
CA VAL A 38 2.86 5.88 -2.73
C VAL A 38 1.74 4.93 -2.35
N PHE A 39 0.52 5.24 -2.80
CA PHE A 39 -0.65 4.40 -2.59
C PHE A 39 -0.71 3.38 -3.72
N LEU A 40 -0.65 2.10 -3.36
CA LEU A 40 -0.61 0.98 -4.28
C LEU A 40 -1.89 0.16 -4.17
N TYR A 41 -2.48 -0.19 -5.31
CA TYR A 41 -3.41 -1.31 -5.40
C TYR A 41 -2.62 -2.55 -5.81
N ILE A 42 -2.69 -3.60 -5.00
CA ILE A 42 -2.08 -4.89 -5.28
C ILE A 42 -3.20 -5.88 -5.56
N ASP A 43 -3.27 -6.37 -6.80
CA ASP A 43 -4.19 -7.44 -7.21
C ASP A 43 -3.60 -8.79 -6.81
N THR A 44 -4.13 -9.37 -5.74
CA THR A 44 -3.58 -10.57 -5.11
C THR A 44 -4.58 -11.22 -4.16
N ASN A 45 -4.42 -12.53 -3.94
CA ASN A 45 -5.09 -13.30 -2.89
C ASN A 45 -4.29 -13.44 -1.60
N LEU A 46 -3.08 -12.90 -1.56
CA LEU A 46 -2.19 -12.97 -0.40
C LEU A 46 -2.64 -12.01 0.71
N ASP A 47 -2.29 -12.35 1.95
CA ASP A 47 -2.43 -11.45 3.09
C ASP A 47 -1.36 -10.35 3.08
N PHE A 48 -1.55 -9.34 3.92
CA PHE A 48 -0.66 -8.18 3.99
C PHE A 48 0.77 -8.56 4.36
N GLU A 49 0.97 -9.45 5.33
CA GLU A 49 2.31 -9.82 5.81
C GLU A 49 3.11 -10.51 4.71
N THR A 50 2.49 -11.46 4.01
CA THR A 50 3.09 -12.18 2.88
C THR A 50 3.45 -11.23 1.74
N ILE A 51 2.59 -10.25 1.44
CA ILE A 51 2.88 -9.25 0.40
C ILE A 51 4.08 -8.39 0.83
N VAL A 52 4.08 -7.88 2.06
CA VAL A 52 5.15 -7.02 2.57
C VAL A 52 6.50 -7.76 2.56
N ASP A 53 6.54 -9.00 3.01
CA ASP A 53 7.75 -9.83 2.99
C ASP A 53 8.24 -10.05 1.56
N THR A 54 7.33 -10.35 0.63
CA THR A 54 7.64 -10.52 -0.79
C THR A 54 8.28 -9.26 -1.38
N LEU A 55 7.68 -8.09 -1.14
CA LEU A 55 8.19 -6.80 -1.66
C LEU A 55 9.50 -6.38 -0.98
N LYS A 56 9.62 -6.54 0.35
CA LYS A 56 10.85 -6.28 1.10
C LYS A 56 12.00 -7.15 0.61
N ASN A 57 11.76 -8.45 0.36
CA ASN A 57 12.76 -9.36 -0.19
C ASN A 57 13.19 -8.96 -1.60
N SER A 58 12.25 -8.52 -2.45
CA SER A 58 12.56 -8.01 -3.79
C SER A 58 13.47 -6.78 -3.77
N ILE A 59 13.18 -5.82 -2.88
CA ILE A 59 13.99 -4.62 -2.67
C ILE A 59 15.37 -4.99 -2.12
N LYS A 60 15.42 -5.86 -1.10
CA LYS A 60 16.67 -6.31 -0.47
C LYS A 60 17.61 -6.98 -1.46
N ALA A 61 17.08 -7.83 -2.34
CA ALA A 61 17.85 -8.51 -3.39
C ALA A 61 18.50 -7.56 -4.42
N GLN A 62 18.14 -6.27 -4.41
CA GLN A 62 18.62 -5.26 -5.36
C GLN A 62 19.42 -4.13 -4.69
N GLY A 63 19.88 -4.35 -3.45
CA GLY A 63 20.66 -3.35 -2.71
C GLY A 63 19.81 -2.42 -1.83
N GLY A 64 18.57 -2.81 -1.55
CA GLY A 64 17.63 -2.02 -0.76
C GLY A 64 18.01 -1.75 0.70
N LEU A 65 19.08 -2.37 1.23
CA LEU A 65 19.57 -2.14 2.59
C LEU A 65 19.99 -0.68 2.86
N ALA A 66 20.35 0.07 1.81
CA ALA A 66 20.71 1.49 1.93
C ALA A 66 19.50 2.44 1.99
N TYR A 67 18.27 1.92 1.93
CA TYR A 67 17.05 2.70 1.78
C TYR A 67 16.16 2.60 3.02
N VAL A 68 15.61 3.74 3.45
CA VAL A 68 14.60 3.81 4.50
C VAL A 68 13.21 3.81 3.84
N TYR A 69 12.40 2.81 4.17
CA TYR A 69 11.05 2.66 3.68
C TYR A 69 10.22 1.79 4.64
N GLU A 70 8.90 1.96 4.59
CA GLU A 70 7.96 1.08 5.30
C GLU A 70 6.65 0.93 4.52
N PHE A 71 5.96 -0.19 4.73
CA PHE A 71 4.66 -0.49 4.14
C PHE A 71 3.57 -0.45 5.20
N TYR A 72 2.43 0.14 4.84
CA TYR A 72 1.28 0.29 5.74
C TYR A 72 -0.01 -0.15 5.05
N THR A 73 -0.99 -0.58 5.84
CA THR A 73 -2.38 -0.78 5.40
C THR A 73 -3.16 0.53 5.47
N ILE A 74 -4.43 0.47 5.05
CA ILE A 74 -5.41 1.55 5.23
C ILE A 74 -6.46 1.10 6.26
N TYR A 75 -6.83 1.99 7.18
CA TYR A 75 -7.93 1.83 8.10
C TYR A 75 -8.82 3.07 8.08
N ARG A 76 -10.13 2.91 7.85
CA ARG A 76 -11.10 4.02 7.69
C ARG A 76 -10.61 5.14 6.74
N GLU A 77 -10.07 4.75 5.58
CA GLU A 77 -9.56 5.67 4.53
C GLU A 77 -8.33 6.51 4.95
N LYS A 78 -7.63 6.08 6.02
CA LYS A 78 -6.39 6.67 6.55
C LYS A 78 -5.26 5.65 6.57
N ILE A 79 -4.02 6.11 6.48
CA ILE A 79 -2.83 5.24 6.62
C ILE A 79 -2.80 4.68 8.05
N ASP A 80 -2.73 3.36 8.19
CA ASP A 80 -2.67 2.72 9.50
C ASP A 80 -1.24 2.65 10.03
N TYR A 81 -0.77 3.75 10.62
CA TYR A 81 0.54 3.80 11.30
C TYR A 81 0.63 2.92 12.55
N ASN A 82 -0.50 2.37 13.02
CA ASN A 82 -0.59 1.65 14.28
C ASN A 82 -1.21 0.26 14.08
N ALA A 83 -0.72 -0.49 13.10
CA ALA A 83 -1.26 -1.80 12.73
C ALA A 83 -1.43 -2.75 13.94
N TYR A 84 -0.52 -2.69 14.92
CA TYR A 84 -0.53 -3.48 16.16
C TYR A 84 -1.67 -3.16 17.14
N ILE A 85 -2.36 -2.03 16.97
CA ILE A 85 -3.49 -1.64 17.83
C ILE A 85 -4.79 -2.26 17.31
N SER A 86 -5.66 -2.72 18.21
CA SER A 86 -6.95 -3.30 17.84
C SER A 86 -7.90 -2.28 17.20
N ALA A 87 -8.79 -2.75 16.33
CA ALA A 87 -9.80 -1.91 15.68
C ALA A 87 -10.65 -1.11 16.69
N LYS A 88 -11.07 -1.76 17.79
CA LYS A 88 -11.84 -1.12 18.86
C LYS A 88 -11.13 0.12 19.43
N VAL A 89 -9.81 0.06 19.59
CA VAL A 89 -9.04 1.22 20.08
C VAL A 89 -8.86 2.25 18.97
N LYS A 90 -8.54 1.82 17.74
CA LYS A 90 -8.43 2.72 16.58
C LYS A 90 -9.70 3.53 16.32
N ASP A 91 -10.86 2.92 16.52
CA ASP A 91 -12.18 3.57 16.42
C ASP A 91 -12.35 4.75 17.38
N THR A 92 -11.58 4.83 18.46
CA THR A 92 -11.59 5.95 19.41
C THR A 92 -10.58 7.04 19.07
N MET A 93 -9.61 6.76 18.19
CA MET A 93 -8.52 7.69 17.89
C MET A 93 -8.97 8.79 16.95
N ARG A 94 -8.70 10.05 17.32
CA ARG A 94 -9.07 11.24 16.53
C ARG A 94 -8.58 11.17 15.08
N TYR A 95 -7.37 10.66 14.86
CA TYR A 95 -6.75 10.55 13.53
C TYR A 95 -7.61 9.75 12.53
N PHE A 96 -8.18 8.61 12.94
CA PHE A 96 -9.00 7.75 12.07
C PHE A 96 -10.42 8.26 11.87
N ASN A 97 -10.87 9.21 12.71
CA ASN A 97 -12.23 9.76 12.69
C ASN A 97 -12.33 11.16 12.06
N THR A 98 -11.25 11.68 11.47
CA THR A 98 -11.31 12.98 10.77
C THR A 98 -12.03 12.88 9.43
N LYS A 99 -12.66 13.98 9.00
CA LYS A 99 -13.27 14.08 7.65
C LYS A 99 -12.25 13.98 6.52
N GLN A 100 -11.05 14.54 6.70
CA GLN A 100 -9.98 14.46 5.71
C GLN A 100 -9.54 13.00 5.58
N LYS A 101 -9.48 12.46 4.37
CA LYS A 101 -9.03 11.09 4.08
C LYS A 101 -7.66 11.10 3.42
N ASP A 102 -6.87 10.05 3.66
CA ASP A 102 -5.59 9.86 2.97
C ASP A 102 -5.81 9.20 1.60
N LEU A 103 -6.75 8.25 1.53
CA LEU A 103 -7.31 7.68 0.30
C LEU A 103 -8.77 7.33 0.57
N SER A 104 -9.68 8.07 -0.03
CA SER A 104 -11.12 7.79 0.09
C SER A 104 -11.55 6.55 -0.69
N ASN A 105 -12.67 5.96 -0.29
CA ASN A 105 -13.28 4.83 -1.00
C ASN A 105 -13.66 5.23 -2.44
N GLN A 106 -14.18 6.44 -2.64
CA GLN A 106 -14.51 6.95 -3.98
C GLN A 106 -13.28 7.03 -4.88
N GLU A 107 -12.15 7.56 -4.37
CA GLU A 107 -10.89 7.61 -5.13
C GLU A 107 -10.41 6.20 -5.54
N LEU A 108 -10.56 5.21 -4.65
CA LEU A 108 -10.21 3.83 -4.95
C LEU A 108 -11.15 3.23 -6.01
N GLU A 109 -12.46 3.42 -5.87
CA GLU A 109 -13.44 2.92 -6.84
C GLU A 109 -13.24 3.51 -8.23
N ASP A 110 -13.03 4.82 -8.32
CA ASP A 110 -12.79 5.51 -9.59
C ASP A 110 -11.51 4.98 -10.25
N PHE A 111 -10.45 4.79 -9.46
CA PHE A 111 -9.21 4.19 -9.94
C PHE A 111 -9.42 2.78 -10.51
N LEU A 112 -10.14 1.92 -9.78
CA LEU A 112 -10.39 0.53 -10.21
C LEU A 112 -11.22 0.50 -11.51
N LYS A 113 -12.26 1.33 -11.60
CA LYS A 113 -13.10 1.47 -12.81
C LYS A 113 -12.29 1.95 -14.00
N SER A 114 -11.51 3.01 -13.86
CA SER A 114 -10.70 3.57 -14.96
C SER A 114 -9.63 2.61 -15.49
N ASN A 115 -9.17 1.65 -14.67
CA ASN A 115 -8.16 0.68 -15.04
C ASN A 115 -8.73 -0.70 -15.42
N ASN A 116 -10.06 -0.85 -15.49
CA ASN A 116 -10.73 -2.14 -15.72
C ASN A 116 -10.30 -3.26 -14.75
N ILE A 117 -9.96 -2.88 -13.52
CA ILE A 117 -9.56 -3.82 -12.48
C ILE A 117 -10.83 -4.24 -11.74
N LYS A 118 -11.16 -5.53 -11.75
CA LYS A 118 -12.25 -6.05 -10.93
C LYS A 118 -11.84 -5.89 -9.46
N GLY A 119 -12.52 -4.99 -8.74
CA GLY A 119 -12.40 -4.93 -7.29
C GLY A 119 -12.74 -6.29 -6.69
N LYS A 120 -12.15 -6.62 -5.55
CA LYS A 120 -12.65 -7.72 -4.73
C LYS A 120 -13.88 -7.22 -3.98
N ASP A 121 -15.00 -7.93 -4.14
CA ASP A 121 -16.22 -7.74 -3.36
C ASP A 121 -15.96 -7.97 -1.85
#